data_AF-A0A9W8MTL0-F1
#
_entry.id   AF-A0A9W8MTL0-F1
#
_cell.length_a   1.000
_cell.length_b   1.000
_cell.length_c   1.000
_cell.angle_alpha   90.00
_cell.angle_beta   90.00
_cell.angle_gamma   90.00
#
_symmetry.space_group_name_H-M   'P 1'
#
loop_
_entity.id
_entity.type
_entity.pdbx_description
1 polymer ?
#
loop_
_entity_poly.entity_id
_entity_poly.type
_entity_poly.pdbx_seq_one_letter_code
_entity_poly.pdbx_strand_id
1 'polypeptide(L)'
;MQADEKHKVVFQHLHAQTQQELKNHGKASHQQKRLMVPDEQLSIRAITGQKMTLNISELLAQFEKLEDAAAYLRNTFDIRLILRNRYYPVHKKQKFPGHIYHKFKQHCPLIEMQDATTQDNSILCTEAEGFYVLSPDTSAIFVSQNSAGGYDIELAVIRHAPRNCPYGEQLLEWLQTVVQDACYSRRDIRPSHTGEMVQIGLNMGPRHARILGWAKSFTRNLSDKEKTSADTDLIGAMSLFWGLIEMLFPTDITHPVQKILDEAYPTMATRNVPMGCGFSIMLDGVEYNYSTSKRAPPEGYATAGYVAPTHYDPCYIKWAFTWTVGQELSQKSLSSPNTGSSFVDLGLRVVVKSSVGTIMAFQPNELHGTTERHGTFNYGLSLTSTKCVRDGYLKLEESGVNVRQYLEGTPS
;
A
#
# COMPACT_ATOMS: atom_id res chain seq x y z
N MET A 1 5.69 32.26 14.97
CA MET A 1 4.90 32.45 16.20
C MET A 1 3.40 32.57 15.96
N GLN A 2 2.89 33.27 14.94
CA GLN A 2 1.45 33.29 14.62
C GLN A 2 0.88 32.00 13.98
N ALA A 3 1.72 31.20 13.30
CA ALA A 3 1.31 29.88 12.79
C ALA A 3 0.98 28.90 13.93
N ASP A 4 1.72 28.99 15.05
CA ASP A 4 1.63 28.10 16.21
C ASP A 4 0.29 28.22 16.97
N GLU A 5 -0.33 29.41 16.96
CA GLU A 5 -1.66 29.62 17.56
C GLU A 5 -2.81 29.08 16.72
N LYS A 6 -2.74 29.18 15.39
CA LYS A 6 -3.74 28.55 14.50
C LYS A 6 -3.69 27.03 14.57
N HIS A 7 -2.49 26.44 14.73
CA HIS A 7 -2.29 25.00 14.89
C HIS A 7 -2.95 24.47 16.17
N LYS A 8 -2.84 25.20 17.29
CA LYS A 8 -3.45 24.78 18.56
C LYS A 8 -4.97 24.73 18.51
N VAL A 9 -5.64 25.71 17.91
CA VAL A 9 -7.12 25.80 17.99
C VAL A 9 -7.82 24.65 17.27
N VAL A 10 -7.37 24.27 16.07
CA VAL A 10 -7.99 23.18 15.29
C VAL A 10 -7.75 21.83 15.96
N PHE A 11 -6.51 21.57 16.40
CA PHE A 11 -6.19 20.31 17.08
C PHE A 11 -6.79 20.21 18.50
N GLN A 12 -6.87 21.32 19.25
CA GLN A 12 -7.56 21.36 20.54
C GLN A 12 -9.06 21.14 20.39
N HIS A 13 -9.69 21.67 19.32
CA HIS A 13 -11.10 21.44 19.04
C HIS A 13 -11.39 19.97 18.71
N LEU A 14 -10.58 19.36 17.82
CA LEU A 14 -10.69 17.95 17.46
C LEU A 14 -10.40 17.02 18.66
N HIS A 15 -9.39 17.35 19.46
CA HIS A 15 -9.06 16.62 20.68
C HIS A 15 -10.18 16.71 21.72
N ALA A 16 -10.77 17.90 21.93
CA ALA A 16 -11.86 18.09 22.88
C ALA A 16 -13.14 17.34 22.47
N GLN A 17 -13.49 17.32 21.18
CA GLN A 17 -14.60 16.51 20.66
C GLN A 17 -14.36 15.01 20.89
N THR A 18 -13.16 14.53 20.58
CA THR A 18 -12.78 13.11 20.77
C THR A 18 -12.85 12.71 22.25
N GLN A 19 -12.35 13.55 23.16
CA GLN A 19 -12.42 13.29 24.60
C GLN A 19 -13.86 13.30 25.14
N GLN A 20 -14.75 14.10 24.55
CA GLN A 20 -16.17 14.14 24.93
C GLN A 20 -16.90 12.87 24.50
N GLU A 21 -16.62 12.35 23.30
CA GLU A 21 -17.19 11.09 22.80
C GLU A 21 -16.66 9.86 23.57
N LEU A 22 -15.38 9.85 23.93
CA LEU A 22 -14.78 8.79 24.76
C LEU A 22 -15.39 8.73 26.17
N LYS A 23 -15.78 9.89 26.75
CA LYS A 23 -16.51 9.94 28.03
C LYS A 23 -17.92 9.36 27.90
N ASN A 24 -18.54 9.47 26.73
CA ASN A 24 -19.92 9.00 26.49
C ASN A 24 -20.00 7.48 26.27
N HIS A 25 -18.93 6.81 25.85
CA HIS A 25 -18.96 5.38 25.48
C HIS A 25 -18.53 4.38 26.56
N GLY A 26 -18.15 4.83 27.76
CA GLY A 26 -17.67 3.95 28.84
C GLY A 26 -16.35 3.23 28.49
N LYS A 27 -15.75 2.53 29.46
CA LYS A 27 -14.47 1.83 29.26
C LYS A 27 -14.64 0.59 28.37
N ALA A 28 -14.55 0.78 27.06
CA ALA A 28 -14.49 -0.32 26.09
C ALA A 28 -13.26 -1.22 26.33
N SER A 29 -13.44 -2.54 26.17
CA SER A 29 -12.36 -3.54 26.22
C SER A 29 -11.36 -3.35 25.06
N HIS A 30 -10.17 -3.91 25.17
CA HIS A 30 -9.16 -3.86 24.10
C HIS A 30 -9.66 -4.45 22.77
N GLN A 31 -10.56 -5.43 22.81
CA GLN A 31 -11.19 -6.01 21.63
C GLN A 31 -12.32 -5.13 21.09
N GLN A 32 -13.07 -4.44 21.97
CA GLN A 32 -14.08 -3.45 21.56
C GLN A 32 -13.44 -2.20 20.93
N LYS A 33 -12.32 -1.71 21.48
CA LYS A 33 -11.52 -0.64 20.87
C LYS A 33 -10.97 -1.01 19.48
N ARG A 34 -10.75 -2.30 19.21
CA ARG A 34 -10.35 -2.82 17.88
C ARG A 34 -11.52 -2.90 16.89
N LEU A 35 -12.76 -3.07 17.37
CA LEU A 35 -13.98 -3.15 16.56
C LEU A 35 -14.66 -1.79 16.36
N MET A 36 -14.30 -0.79 17.19
CA MET A 36 -14.68 0.59 16.97
C MET A 36 -13.91 1.12 15.75
N VAL A 37 -14.49 0.98 14.56
CA VAL A 37 -14.08 1.78 13.40
C VAL A 37 -14.37 3.25 13.75
N PRO A 38 -13.45 4.17 13.50
CA PRO A 38 -13.20 5.30 14.39
C PRO A 38 -14.10 6.51 14.06
N ASP A 39 -14.74 7.09 15.07
CA ASP A 39 -15.08 8.53 15.01
C ASP A 39 -13.80 9.39 15.00
N GLU A 40 -12.64 8.84 15.38
CA GLU A 40 -11.30 9.45 15.18
C GLU A 40 -10.88 9.62 13.71
N GLN A 41 -11.67 9.10 12.74
CA GLN A 41 -11.57 9.49 11.33
C GLN A 41 -11.77 11.02 11.15
N LEU A 42 -12.28 11.73 12.14
CA LEU A 42 -12.39 13.20 12.16
C LEU A 42 -11.05 13.94 11.91
N SER A 43 -9.90 13.41 12.32
CA SER A 43 -8.61 14.08 12.09
C SER A 43 -8.05 13.90 10.67
N ILE A 44 -8.28 12.76 10.02
CA ILE A 44 -7.89 12.49 8.62
C ILE A 44 -8.98 12.98 7.64
N ARG A 45 -10.25 13.02 8.05
CA ARG A 45 -11.34 13.71 7.33
C ARG A 45 -11.05 15.20 7.15
N ALA A 46 -10.48 15.85 8.17
CA ALA A 46 -10.04 17.23 8.09
C ALA A 46 -8.89 17.45 7.09
N ILE A 47 -8.10 16.40 6.82
CA ILE A 47 -6.95 16.43 5.90
C ILE A 47 -7.37 16.23 4.44
N THR A 48 -8.47 15.49 4.16
CA THR A 48 -8.80 15.08 2.78
C THR A 48 -10.23 15.36 2.30
N GLY A 49 -11.13 15.81 3.17
CA GLY A 49 -12.43 16.39 2.79
C GLY A 49 -13.59 15.41 2.53
N GLN A 50 -13.36 14.11 2.26
CA GLN A 50 -14.46 13.14 2.13
C GLN A 50 -14.00 11.67 2.27
N LYS A 51 -14.76 10.85 3.02
CA LYS A 51 -14.56 9.39 3.04
C LYS A 51 -15.24 8.77 1.83
N MET A 52 -14.50 7.94 1.08
CA MET A 52 -15.09 7.11 0.04
C MET A 52 -15.71 5.87 0.70
N THR A 53 -16.94 5.98 1.19
CA THR A 53 -17.74 4.81 1.62
C THR A 53 -18.35 4.06 0.43
N LEU A 54 -17.86 4.32 -0.78
CA LEU A 54 -18.45 3.86 -2.01
C LEU A 54 -18.17 2.36 -2.18
N ASN A 55 -19.23 1.60 -2.42
CA ASN A 55 -19.13 0.27 -2.99
C ASN A 55 -19.31 0.40 -4.52
N ILE A 56 -18.26 0.11 -5.29
CA ILE A 56 -18.28 0.25 -6.75
C ILE A 56 -19.24 -0.78 -7.35
N SER A 57 -19.30 -2.00 -6.83
CA SER A 57 -20.22 -3.01 -7.38
C SER A 57 -21.70 -2.57 -7.24
N GLU A 58 -22.07 -2.04 -6.07
CA GLU A 58 -23.40 -1.48 -5.81
C GLU A 58 -23.66 -0.21 -6.62
N LEU A 59 -22.65 0.65 -6.81
CA LEU A 59 -22.76 1.83 -7.65
C LEU A 59 -23.05 1.43 -9.11
N LEU A 60 -22.28 0.49 -9.66
CA LEU A 60 -22.45 0.03 -11.04
C LEU A 60 -23.81 -0.59 -11.28
N ALA A 61 -24.38 -1.27 -10.28
CA ALA A 61 -25.74 -1.82 -10.35
C ALA A 61 -26.85 -0.74 -10.40
N GLN A 62 -26.57 0.52 -10.01
CA GLN A 62 -27.53 1.62 -10.07
C GLN A 62 -27.63 2.27 -11.45
N PHE A 63 -26.68 2.02 -12.34
CA PHE A 63 -26.66 2.58 -13.69
C PHE A 63 -26.92 1.48 -14.72
N GLU A 64 -27.77 1.78 -15.71
CA GLU A 64 -28.00 0.87 -16.83
C GLU A 64 -26.76 0.75 -17.74
N LYS A 65 -25.99 1.84 -17.85
CA LYS A 65 -24.82 1.97 -18.72
C LYS A 65 -23.57 2.29 -17.92
N LEU A 66 -22.45 1.68 -18.30
CA LEU A 66 -21.16 1.89 -17.66
C LEU A 66 -20.68 3.35 -17.80
N GLU A 67 -21.01 3.98 -18.92
CA GLU A 67 -20.67 5.36 -19.24
C GLU A 67 -21.28 6.35 -18.24
N ASP A 68 -22.50 6.09 -17.78
CA ASP A 68 -23.20 6.94 -16.81
C ASP A 68 -22.53 6.83 -15.43
N ALA A 69 -22.18 5.60 -15.01
CA ALA A 69 -21.42 5.39 -13.79
C ALA A 69 -20.01 6.02 -13.87
N ALA A 70 -19.36 5.93 -15.03
CA ALA A 70 -18.06 6.56 -15.27
C ALA A 70 -18.14 8.09 -15.20
N ALA A 71 -19.19 8.68 -15.76
CA ALA A 71 -19.45 10.11 -15.68
C ALA A 71 -19.70 10.55 -14.23
N TYR A 72 -20.49 9.78 -13.47
CA TYR A 72 -20.72 10.04 -12.05
C TYR A 72 -19.42 10.02 -11.24
N LEU A 73 -18.61 8.95 -11.36
CA LEU A 73 -17.33 8.84 -10.64
C LEU A 73 -16.37 9.98 -10.99
N ARG A 74 -16.31 10.37 -12.26
CA ARG A 74 -15.48 11.48 -12.71
C ARG A 74 -15.95 12.81 -12.12
N ASN A 75 -17.25 13.09 -12.17
CA ASN A 75 -17.78 14.39 -11.74
C ASN A 75 -17.82 14.54 -10.21
N THR A 76 -18.00 13.43 -9.47
CA THR A 76 -18.13 13.47 -8.00
C THR A 76 -16.80 13.29 -7.28
N PHE A 77 -15.92 12.41 -7.79
CA PHE A 77 -14.70 12.03 -7.07
C PHE A 77 -13.41 12.35 -7.85
N ASP A 78 -13.52 12.85 -9.07
CA ASP A 78 -12.39 12.99 -10.00
C ASP A 78 -11.62 11.67 -10.15
N ILE A 79 -12.39 10.60 -10.41
CA ILE A 79 -11.89 9.25 -10.65
C ILE A 79 -12.42 8.76 -11.98
N ARG A 80 -11.54 8.29 -12.86
CA ARG A 80 -11.94 7.64 -14.11
C ARG A 80 -12.33 6.19 -13.85
N LEU A 81 -13.45 5.75 -14.39
CA LEU A 81 -13.78 4.33 -14.48
C LEU A 81 -13.40 3.81 -15.85
N ILE A 82 -12.59 2.76 -15.90
CA ILE A 82 -12.02 2.24 -17.15
C ILE A 82 -12.34 0.75 -17.29
N LEU A 83 -13.08 0.38 -18.32
CA LEU A 83 -13.28 -1.02 -18.69
C LEU A 83 -12.00 -1.59 -19.32
N ARG A 84 -11.39 -2.57 -18.67
CA ARG A 84 -10.17 -3.24 -19.13
C ARG A 84 -10.20 -4.71 -18.74
N ASN A 85 -10.66 -5.56 -19.65
CA ASN A 85 -10.72 -7.00 -19.42
C ASN A 85 -9.33 -7.60 -19.26
N ARG A 86 -9.16 -8.42 -18.20
CA ARG A 86 -7.91 -9.09 -17.89
C ARG A 86 -7.59 -10.20 -18.89
N TYR A 87 -6.38 -10.17 -19.39
CA TYR A 87 -5.75 -11.27 -20.10
C TYR A 87 -5.13 -12.21 -19.07
N TYR A 88 -5.36 -13.50 -19.23
CA TYR A 88 -4.78 -14.51 -18.35
C TYR A 88 -3.54 -15.15 -19.00
N PRO A 89 -2.57 -15.65 -18.23
CA PRO A 89 -1.50 -16.46 -18.80
C PRO A 89 -2.06 -17.69 -19.53
N VAL A 90 -1.47 -18.08 -20.67
CA VAL A 90 -1.95 -19.25 -21.47
C VAL A 90 -2.13 -20.52 -20.62
N HIS A 91 -1.26 -20.74 -19.63
CA HIS A 91 -1.34 -21.91 -18.75
C HIS A 91 -2.58 -21.91 -17.83
N LYS A 92 -3.24 -20.76 -17.62
CA LYS A 92 -4.48 -20.64 -16.85
C LYS A 92 -5.74 -20.89 -17.70
N LYS A 93 -5.62 -21.29 -18.99
CA LYS A 93 -6.75 -21.53 -19.91
C LYS A 93 -7.81 -22.51 -19.38
N GLN A 94 -7.39 -23.55 -18.66
CA GLN A 94 -8.32 -24.49 -18.04
C GLN A 94 -9.12 -23.87 -16.90
N LYS A 95 -8.51 -22.98 -16.11
CA LYS A 95 -9.16 -22.30 -14.98
C LYS A 95 -10.10 -21.19 -15.44
N PHE A 96 -9.78 -20.54 -16.55
CA PHE A 96 -10.54 -19.41 -17.10
C PHE A 96 -10.88 -19.67 -18.58
N PRO A 97 -11.73 -20.65 -18.89
CA PRO A 97 -12.09 -20.97 -20.27
C PRO A 97 -12.84 -19.79 -20.93
N GLY A 98 -12.56 -19.52 -22.20
CA GLY A 98 -13.23 -18.47 -22.98
C GLY A 98 -12.68 -17.05 -22.79
N HIS A 99 -11.72 -16.86 -21.88
CA HIS A 99 -11.04 -15.57 -21.72
C HIS A 99 -9.94 -15.35 -22.77
N ILE A 100 -9.46 -14.12 -22.83
CA ILE A 100 -8.28 -13.72 -23.61
C ILE A 100 -6.99 -14.05 -22.86
N TYR A 101 -5.93 -14.42 -23.57
CA TYR A 101 -4.68 -14.88 -22.97
C TYR A 101 -3.45 -14.11 -23.45
N HIS A 102 -2.43 -14.02 -22.58
CA HIS A 102 -1.11 -13.45 -22.91
C HIS A 102 0.02 -14.48 -22.76
N LYS A 103 1.14 -14.23 -23.43
CA LYS A 103 2.35 -15.06 -23.41
C LYS A 103 3.50 -14.47 -22.57
N PHE A 104 3.27 -13.36 -21.87
CA PHE A 104 4.27 -12.79 -20.94
C PHE A 104 4.76 -13.83 -19.94
N LYS A 105 6.06 -13.77 -19.64
CA LYS A 105 6.76 -14.68 -18.73
C LYS A 105 7.21 -13.92 -17.47
N GLN A 106 7.55 -14.64 -16.42
CA GLN A 106 8.26 -14.08 -15.26
C GLN A 106 9.72 -13.77 -15.61
N HIS A 107 10.33 -12.90 -14.80
CA HIS A 107 11.74 -12.50 -14.89
C HIS A 107 12.11 -11.79 -16.21
N CYS A 108 11.14 -11.18 -16.88
CA CYS A 108 11.37 -10.27 -17.99
C CYS A 108 11.55 -8.84 -17.46
N PRO A 109 12.59 -8.11 -17.85
CA PRO A 109 12.67 -6.68 -17.58
C PRO A 109 11.49 -5.95 -18.24
N LEU A 110 11.02 -4.89 -17.59
CA LEU A 110 9.95 -4.03 -18.09
C LEU A 110 10.57 -2.69 -18.47
N ILE A 111 10.31 -2.21 -19.68
CA ILE A 111 10.89 -0.98 -20.19
C ILE A 111 9.81 -0.10 -20.80
N GLU A 112 10.04 1.21 -20.78
CA GLU A 112 9.17 2.18 -21.45
C GLU A 112 9.78 2.69 -22.76
N MET A 113 11.08 2.45 -22.95
CA MET A 113 11.84 2.84 -24.13
C MET A 113 12.83 1.74 -24.48
N GLN A 114 12.99 1.49 -25.77
CA GLN A 114 14.02 0.60 -26.28
C GLN A 114 15.28 1.41 -26.65
N ASP A 115 16.44 0.90 -26.27
CA ASP A 115 17.75 1.43 -26.65
C ASP A 115 18.74 0.30 -26.97
N ALA A 116 19.97 0.65 -27.32
CA ALA A 116 21.01 -0.32 -27.69
C ALA A 116 21.42 -1.28 -26.55
N THR A 117 21.02 -0.99 -25.30
CA THR A 117 21.31 -1.82 -24.11
C THR A 117 20.12 -2.67 -23.67
N THR A 118 18.97 -2.51 -24.33
CA THR A 118 17.76 -3.26 -24.03
C THR A 118 17.96 -4.75 -24.29
N GLN A 119 17.62 -5.57 -23.30
CA GLN A 119 17.69 -7.02 -23.40
C GLN A 119 16.59 -7.57 -24.33
N ASP A 120 16.91 -8.61 -25.11
CA ASP A 120 15.96 -9.22 -26.07
C ASP A 120 14.68 -9.77 -25.42
N ASN A 121 14.75 -10.14 -24.13
CA ASN A 121 13.62 -10.66 -23.37
C ASN A 121 12.83 -9.58 -22.62
N SER A 122 13.18 -8.29 -22.79
CA SER A 122 12.45 -7.18 -22.20
C SER A 122 11.05 -7.03 -22.80
N ILE A 123 10.11 -6.53 -22.00
CA ILE A 123 8.76 -6.22 -22.44
C ILE A 123 8.63 -4.70 -22.56
N LEU A 124 8.38 -4.22 -23.78
CA LEU A 124 8.12 -2.81 -24.05
C LEU A 124 6.68 -2.45 -23.65
N CYS A 125 6.54 -1.59 -22.65
CA CYS A 125 5.27 -1.23 -22.03
C CYS A 125 4.77 0.13 -22.53
N THR A 126 4.36 0.19 -23.79
CA THR A 126 3.89 1.42 -24.45
C THR A 126 2.48 1.25 -25.02
N GLU A 127 1.83 2.36 -25.36
CA GLU A 127 0.51 2.33 -26.03
C GLU A 127 0.56 1.60 -27.38
N ALA A 128 1.68 1.70 -28.11
CA ALA A 128 1.88 0.98 -29.38
C ALA A 128 1.87 -0.54 -29.21
N GLU A 129 2.33 -1.04 -28.05
CA GLU A 129 2.26 -2.46 -27.67
C GLU A 129 0.90 -2.86 -27.05
N GLY A 130 -0.07 -1.93 -27.08
CA GLY A 130 -1.42 -2.13 -26.59
C GLY A 130 -1.57 -1.96 -25.08
N PHE A 131 -0.60 -1.33 -24.40
CA PHE A 131 -0.78 -0.95 -23.00
C PHE A 131 -1.64 0.31 -22.88
N TYR A 132 -2.41 0.41 -21.80
CA TYR A 132 -3.01 1.67 -21.37
C TYR A 132 -2.03 2.37 -20.44
N VAL A 133 -1.59 3.58 -20.79
CA VAL A 133 -0.65 4.35 -19.97
C VAL A 133 -1.43 5.37 -19.14
N LEU A 134 -1.57 5.11 -17.84
CA LEU A 134 -2.23 6.01 -16.91
C LEU A 134 -1.30 7.16 -16.52
N SER A 135 -1.72 8.38 -16.85
CA SER A 135 -1.02 9.65 -16.56
C SER A 135 -0.70 9.84 -15.07
N PRO A 136 0.41 10.52 -14.71
CA PRO A 136 0.81 10.77 -13.32
C PRO A 136 -0.19 11.58 -12.47
N ASP A 137 -1.09 12.32 -13.11
CA ASP A 137 -2.08 13.22 -12.48
C ASP A 137 -3.51 12.65 -12.43
N THR A 138 -3.72 11.46 -13.02
CA THR A 138 -5.06 10.90 -13.19
C THR A 138 -5.30 9.73 -12.25
N SER A 139 -6.34 9.82 -11.42
CA SER A 139 -6.88 8.69 -10.65
C SER A 139 -7.80 7.83 -11.53
N ALA A 140 -7.74 6.51 -11.34
CA ALA A 140 -8.56 5.57 -12.09
C ALA A 140 -8.90 4.30 -11.31
N ILE A 141 -10.07 3.74 -11.59
CA ILE A 141 -10.47 2.38 -11.22
C ILE A 141 -10.64 1.59 -12.52
N PHE A 142 -9.86 0.52 -12.65
CA PHE A 142 -9.98 -0.43 -13.75
C PHE A 142 -10.89 -1.57 -13.34
N VAL A 143 -11.87 -1.85 -14.19
CA VAL A 143 -12.83 -2.95 -14.00
C VAL A 143 -12.78 -3.91 -15.18
N SER A 144 -13.05 -5.19 -14.93
CA SER A 144 -13.28 -6.20 -15.96
C SER A 144 -14.74 -6.65 -15.93
N GLN A 145 -15.29 -7.07 -17.06
CA GLN A 145 -16.61 -7.69 -17.09
C GLN A 145 -16.51 -9.12 -16.56
N ASN A 146 -17.35 -9.47 -15.58
CA ASN A 146 -17.39 -10.81 -15.00
C ASN A 146 -18.41 -11.71 -15.72
N SER A 147 -18.35 -13.01 -15.45
CA SER A 147 -19.20 -14.02 -16.12
C SER A 147 -20.69 -13.88 -15.80
N ALA A 148 -21.05 -13.16 -14.73
CA ALA A 148 -22.43 -12.89 -14.35
C ALA A 148 -22.99 -11.62 -15.04
N GLY A 149 -22.22 -10.98 -15.92
CA GLY A 149 -22.60 -9.74 -16.58
C GLY A 149 -22.37 -8.48 -15.75
N GLY A 150 -21.83 -8.60 -14.53
CA GLY A 150 -21.39 -7.48 -13.70
C GLY A 150 -19.92 -7.11 -13.96
N TYR A 151 -19.34 -6.38 -13.01
CA TYR A 151 -17.97 -5.90 -13.11
C TYR A 151 -17.16 -6.25 -11.85
N ASP A 152 -15.92 -6.68 -12.05
CA ASP A 152 -14.96 -6.90 -10.97
C ASP A 152 -13.91 -5.77 -11.00
N ILE A 153 -13.58 -5.22 -9.83
CA ILE A 153 -12.44 -4.28 -9.73
C ILE A 153 -11.14 -5.07 -9.89
N GLU A 154 -10.26 -4.57 -10.76
CA GLU A 154 -8.99 -5.21 -11.11
C GLU A 154 -7.77 -4.46 -10.57
N LEU A 155 -7.83 -3.12 -10.60
CA LEU A 155 -6.77 -2.20 -10.16
C LEU A 155 -7.42 -0.87 -9.79
N ALA A 156 -7.02 -0.27 -8.68
CA ALA A 156 -7.43 1.09 -8.31
C ALA A 156 -6.20 1.95 -8.03
N VAL A 157 -6.19 3.16 -8.57
CA VAL A 157 -5.10 4.13 -8.48
C VAL A 157 -5.67 5.48 -8.04
N ILE A 158 -5.18 5.99 -6.93
CA ILE A 158 -5.53 7.30 -6.39
C ILE A 158 -4.28 8.19 -6.44
N ARG A 159 -4.39 9.32 -7.14
CA ARG A 159 -3.35 10.34 -7.25
C ARG A 159 -3.52 11.46 -6.22
N HIS A 160 -2.41 12.15 -5.98
CA HIS A 160 -2.32 13.32 -5.11
C HIS A 160 -2.74 13.01 -3.66
N ALA A 161 -2.44 11.81 -3.16
CA ALA A 161 -2.68 11.42 -1.78
C ALA A 161 -1.53 11.88 -0.85
N PRO A 162 -1.83 12.56 0.28
CA PRO A 162 -3.16 12.96 0.74
C PRO A 162 -3.73 14.15 -0.05
N ARG A 163 -4.99 14.04 -0.53
CA ARG A 163 -5.64 15.08 -1.33
C ARG A 163 -6.02 16.26 -0.46
N ASN A 164 -5.90 17.50 -0.96
CA ASN A 164 -6.37 18.72 -0.30
C ASN A 164 -5.83 18.94 1.12
N CYS A 165 -4.66 18.37 1.44
CA CYS A 165 -4.00 18.54 2.73
C CYS A 165 -3.08 19.77 2.70
N PRO A 166 -3.29 20.79 3.55
CA PRO A 166 -2.36 21.91 3.67
C PRO A 166 -0.95 21.51 4.10
N TYR A 167 -0.80 20.32 4.70
CA TYR A 167 0.46 19.75 5.17
C TYR A 167 0.92 18.55 4.33
N GLY A 168 0.34 18.38 3.13
CA GLY A 168 0.58 17.19 2.30
C GLY A 168 2.04 17.04 1.89
N GLU A 169 2.69 18.15 1.56
CA GLU A 169 4.10 18.20 1.17
C GLU A 169 5.01 17.82 2.34
N GLN A 170 4.86 18.46 3.50
CA GLN A 170 5.66 18.17 4.71
C GLN A 170 5.47 16.73 5.16
N LEU A 171 4.24 16.21 5.04
CA LEU A 171 3.97 14.82 5.36
C LEU A 171 4.67 13.85 4.40
N LEU A 172 4.66 14.13 3.09
CA LEU A 172 5.35 13.31 2.09
C LEU A 172 6.88 13.37 2.28
N GLU A 173 7.44 14.52 2.63
CA GLU A 173 8.86 14.69 2.99
C GLU A 173 9.25 13.87 4.23
N TRP A 174 8.42 13.91 5.29
CA TRP A 174 8.62 13.08 6.47
C TRP A 174 8.55 11.59 6.12
N LEU A 175 7.55 11.16 5.35
CA LEU A 175 7.42 9.77 4.91
C LEU A 175 8.62 9.32 4.07
N GLN A 176 9.11 10.16 3.17
CA GLN A 176 10.31 9.89 2.38
C GLN A 176 11.52 9.70 3.30
N THR A 177 11.70 10.58 4.30
CA THR A 177 12.78 10.45 5.29
C THR A 177 12.69 9.13 6.05
N VAL A 178 11.49 8.75 6.51
CA VAL A 178 11.26 7.47 7.20
C VAL A 178 11.62 6.28 6.30
N VAL A 179 11.29 6.32 5.01
CA VAL A 179 11.65 5.26 4.05
C VAL A 179 13.16 5.23 3.82
N GLN A 180 13.81 6.38 3.63
CA GLN A 180 15.25 6.50 3.44
C GLN A 180 16.01 5.90 4.64
N ASP A 181 15.64 6.32 5.86
CA ASP A 181 16.22 5.80 7.10
C ASP A 181 15.97 4.31 7.25
N ALA A 182 14.78 3.83 6.85
CA ALA A 182 14.46 2.42 6.90
C ALA A 182 15.34 1.58 5.97
N CYS A 183 15.45 1.97 4.71
CA CYS A 183 16.30 1.31 3.72
C CYS A 183 17.78 1.34 4.13
N TYR A 184 18.29 2.49 4.57
CA TYR A 184 19.69 2.66 4.98
C TYR A 184 20.11 1.82 6.19
N SER A 185 19.22 1.67 7.17
CA SER A 185 19.53 1.07 8.47
C SER A 185 19.24 -0.44 8.55
N ARG A 186 18.49 -0.99 7.59
CA ARG A 186 18.00 -2.37 7.63
C ARG A 186 18.56 -3.21 6.47
N ARG A 187 18.38 -4.52 6.58
CA ARG A 187 18.82 -5.50 5.60
C ARG A 187 17.88 -5.46 4.41
N ASP A 188 18.45 -5.24 3.23
CA ASP A 188 17.76 -5.47 1.98
C ASP A 188 17.37 -6.95 1.82
N ILE A 189 16.08 -7.19 1.63
CA ILE A 189 15.51 -8.54 1.45
C ILE A 189 15.48 -8.98 -0.01
N ARG A 190 15.92 -8.12 -0.94
CA ARG A 190 16.02 -8.35 -2.38
C ARG A 190 17.36 -7.82 -2.96
N PRO A 191 18.53 -8.25 -2.44
CA PRO A 191 19.84 -7.73 -2.87
C PRO A 191 20.23 -7.98 -4.33
N SER A 192 19.47 -8.81 -5.05
CA SER A 192 19.67 -9.06 -6.48
C SER A 192 18.81 -8.15 -7.38
N HIS A 193 17.91 -7.36 -6.80
CA HIS A 193 17.08 -6.40 -7.53
C HIS A 193 17.76 -5.02 -7.50
N THR A 194 17.37 -4.14 -8.44
CA THR A 194 17.83 -2.76 -8.39
C THR A 194 17.09 -2.02 -7.28
N GLY A 195 17.80 -1.18 -6.52
CA GLY A 195 17.27 -0.45 -5.37
C GLY A 195 17.34 -1.26 -4.07
N GLU A 196 16.65 -0.78 -3.05
CA GLU A 196 16.58 -1.44 -1.73
C GLU A 196 15.12 -1.72 -1.37
N MET A 197 14.89 -2.86 -0.72
CA MET A 197 13.60 -3.22 -0.15
C MET A 197 13.80 -3.79 1.25
N VAL A 198 13.15 -3.19 2.24
CA VAL A 198 13.21 -3.64 3.63
C VAL A 198 11.82 -3.99 4.14
N GLN A 199 11.74 -5.04 4.95
CA GLN A 199 10.48 -5.53 5.51
C GLN A 199 10.32 -5.08 6.97
N ILE A 200 9.11 -4.69 7.34
CA ILE A 200 8.66 -4.43 8.72
C ILE A 200 7.48 -5.35 9.06
N GLY A 201 7.37 -5.71 10.34
CA GLY A 201 6.27 -6.52 10.82
C GLY A 201 6.58 -8.02 10.83
N LEU A 202 5.55 -8.85 10.63
CA LEU A 202 5.67 -10.30 10.59
C LEU A 202 6.42 -10.77 9.34
N ASN A 203 7.32 -11.72 9.53
CA ASN A 203 7.94 -12.47 8.45
C ASN A 203 8.24 -13.91 8.87
N MET A 204 8.78 -14.70 7.94
CA MET A 204 9.18 -16.09 8.16
C MET A 204 10.67 -16.25 8.51
N GLY A 205 11.35 -15.17 8.93
CA GLY A 205 12.76 -15.20 9.24
C GLY A 205 13.67 -15.70 8.09
N PRO A 206 14.88 -16.19 8.40
CA PRO A 206 15.80 -16.72 7.40
C PRO A 206 15.23 -17.95 6.66
N ARG A 207 15.52 -18.06 5.36
CA ARG A 207 15.01 -19.14 4.49
C ARG A 207 15.29 -20.56 4.99
N HIS A 208 16.37 -20.75 5.77
CA HIS A 208 16.77 -22.04 6.34
C HIS A 208 16.02 -22.39 7.64
N ALA A 209 15.55 -21.38 8.39
CA ALA A 209 14.86 -21.57 9.65
C ALA A 209 13.33 -21.55 9.46
N ARG A 210 12.82 -20.62 8.65
CA ARG A 210 11.39 -20.43 8.36
C ARG A 210 10.53 -20.29 9.63
N ILE A 211 11.03 -19.54 10.60
CA ILE A 211 10.36 -19.30 11.88
C ILE A 211 9.54 -18.02 11.76
N LEU A 212 8.24 -18.12 12.05
CA LEU A 212 7.35 -16.97 12.10
C LEU A 212 7.79 -16.04 13.25
N GLY A 213 7.91 -14.74 12.98
CA GLY A 213 8.20 -13.76 14.02
C GLY A 213 8.27 -12.34 13.49
N TRP A 214 8.60 -11.40 14.38
CA TRP A 214 8.86 -10.02 13.99
C TRP A 214 10.19 -9.89 13.25
N ALA A 215 10.19 -9.15 12.15
CA ALA A 215 11.37 -8.96 11.31
C ALA A 215 12.55 -8.40 12.12
N LYS A 216 13.66 -9.14 12.13
CA LYS A 216 14.96 -8.66 12.64
C LYS A 216 15.80 -8.17 11.47
N SER A 217 15.76 -6.87 11.21
CA SER A 217 16.32 -6.32 9.97
C SER A 217 17.45 -5.31 10.16
N PHE A 218 17.64 -4.67 11.32
CA PHE A 218 18.73 -3.70 11.51
C PHE A 218 20.12 -4.31 11.24
N THR A 219 20.89 -3.65 10.38
CA THR A 219 22.28 -4.02 10.02
C THR A 219 23.30 -3.06 10.64
N ARG A 220 22.84 -1.91 11.15
CA ARG A 220 23.66 -0.88 11.78
C ARG A 220 23.70 -1.06 13.30
N ASN A 221 24.79 -0.61 13.90
CA ASN A 221 24.96 -0.58 15.35
C ASN A 221 24.21 0.62 15.94
N LEU A 222 22.89 0.49 16.01
CA LEU A 222 22.01 1.46 16.67
C LEU A 222 21.78 1.06 18.13
N SER A 223 21.69 2.05 19.01
CA SER A 223 21.19 1.88 20.37
C SER A 223 19.75 1.38 20.37
N ASP A 224 19.29 0.79 21.47
CA ASP A 224 17.91 0.31 21.56
C ASP A 224 16.90 1.45 21.45
N LYS A 225 17.24 2.64 21.96
CA LYS A 225 16.42 3.84 21.80
C LYS A 225 16.28 4.25 20.32
N GLU A 226 17.38 4.24 19.56
CA GLU A 226 17.34 4.55 18.12
C GLU A 226 16.55 3.51 17.34
N LYS A 227 16.70 2.21 17.65
CA LYS A 227 15.91 1.15 17.03
C LYS A 227 14.42 1.30 17.32
N THR A 228 14.05 1.57 18.57
CA THR A 228 12.65 1.79 18.97
C THR A 228 12.09 3.03 18.27
N SER A 229 12.85 4.13 18.17
CA SER A 229 12.43 5.34 17.45
C SER A 229 12.18 5.04 15.97
N ALA A 230 13.16 4.44 15.29
CA ALA A 230 13.06 4.12 13.87
C ALA A 230 11.96 3.09 13.55
N ASP A 231 11.63 2.18 14.49
CA ASP A 231 10.48 1.29 14.35
C ASP A 231 9.15 2.00 14.64
N THR A 232 9.14 2.94 15.57
CA THR A 232 7.95 3.75 15.89
C THR A 232 7.54 4.61 14.70
N ASP A 233 8.51 5.31 14.09
CA ASP A 233 8.28 6.13 12.91
C ASP A 233 7.76 5.31 11.73
N LEU A 234 8.37 4.14 11.47
CA LEU A 234 7.96 3.27 10.37
C LEU A 234 6.59 2.62 10.63
N ILE A 235 6.25 2.25 11.88
CA ILE A 235 4.88 1.85 12.25
C ILE A 235 3.91 3.01 12.03
N GLY A 236 4.28 4.23 12.40
CA GLY A 236 3.49 5.44 12.20
C GLY A 236 3.17 5.68 10.73
N ALA A 237 4.20 5.63 9.88
CA ALA A 237 4.09 5.77 8.43
C ALA A 237 3.17 4.69 7.82
N MET A 238 3.36 3.42 8.19
CA MET A 238 2.51 2.32 7.72
C MET A 238 1.07 2.43 8.20
N SER A 239 0.86 2.87 9.45
CA SER A 239 -0.48 2.98 10.05
C SER A 239 -1.26 4.14 9.45
N LEU A 240 -0.59 5.27 9.22
CA LEU A 240 -1.15 6.38 8.45
C LEU A 240 -1.51 5.93 7.03
N PHE A 241 -0.61 5.18 6.37
CA PHE A 241 -0.88 4.63 5.04
C PHE A 241 -2.13 3.74 5.03
N TRP A 242 -2.28 2.84 6.01
CA TRP A 242 -3.49 2.02 6.14
C TRP A 242 -4.75 2.86 6.36
N GLY A 243 -4.69 3.87 7.22
CA GLY A 243 -5.82 4.79 7.44
C GLY A 243 -6.23 5.55 6.16
N LEU A 244 -5.27 5.93 5.32
CA LEU A 244 -5.55 6.53 4.01
C LEU A 244 -6.19 5.52 3.05
N ILE A 245 -5.76 4.26 3.04
CA ILE A 245 -6.38 3.20 2.23
C ILE A 245 -7.86 3.04 2.62
N GLU A 246 -8.15 2.87 3.92
CA GLU A 246 -9.52 2.69 4.42
C GLU A 246 -10.45 3.87 4.12
N MET A 247 -9.88 5.04 3.87
CA MET A 247 -10.62 6.26 3.57
C MET A 247 -10.79 6.51 2.07
N LEU A 248 -9.77 6.22 1.26
CA LEU A 248 -9.71 6.60 -0.15
C LEU A 248 -10.14 5.49 -1.11
N PHE A 249 -10.11 4.23 -0.68
CA PHE A 249 -10.42 3.09 -1.56
C PHE A 249 -11.85 2.60 -1.38
N PRO A 250 -12.47 2.10 -2.47
CA PRO A 250 -13.77 1.45 -2.40
C PRO A 250 -13.85 0.36 -1.34
N THR A 251 -15.03 0.22 -0.74
CA THR A 251 -15.29 -0.79 0.28
C THR A 251 -15.20 -2.22 -0.25
N ASP A 252 -15.41 -2.43 -1.56
CA ASP A 252 -15.16 -3.71 -2.26
C ASP A 252 -13.71 -4.19 -2.15
N ILE A 253 -12.78 -3.25 -1.99
CA ILE A 253 -11.35 -3.53 -1.84
C ILE A 253 -11.00 -3.68 -0.36
N THR A 254 -11.42 -2.71 0.46
CA THR A 254 -10.94 -2.60 1.84
C THR A 254 -11.66 -3.56 2.79
N HIS A 255 -12.98 -3.75 2.68
CA HIS A 255 -13.73 -4.59 3.62
C HIS A 255 -13.28 -6.07 3.59
N PRO A 256 -13.10 -6.74 2.43
CA PRO A 256 -12.64 -8.12 2.42
C PRO A 256 -11.25 -8.29 3.03
N VAL A 257 -10.35 -7.34 2.78
CA VAL A 257 -9.01 -7.33 3.39
C VAL A 257 -9.13 -7.13 4.90
N GLN A 258 -9.84 -6.10 5.33
CA GLN A 258 -10.00 -5.74 6.73
C GLN A 258 -10.61 -6.90 7.53
N LYS A 259 -11.62 -7.57 7.00
CA LYS A 259 -12.21 -8.78 7.60
C LYS A 259 -11.17 -9.88 7.82
N ILE A 260 -10.39 -10.21 6.78
CA ILE A 260 -9.33 -11.22 6.90
C ILE A 260 -8.29 -10.79 7.94
N LEU A 261 -7.88 -9.54 7.94
CA LEU A 261 -6.87 -9.03 8.87
C LEU A 261 -7.34 -9.08 10.32
N ASP A 262 -8.61 -8.75 10.59
CA ASP A 262 -9.18 -8.80 11.95
C ASP A 262 -9.28 -10.22 12.49
N GLU A 263 -9.60 -11.18 11.62
CA GLU A 263 -9.75 -12.59 11.98
C GLU A 263 -8.41 -13.31 12.09
N ALA A 264 -7.48 -13.04 11.17
CA ALA A 264 -6.30 -13.88 10.95
C ALA A 264 -5.01 -13.34 11.57
N TYR A 265 -4.90 -12.04 11.86
CA TYR A 265 -3.61 -11.42 12.15
C TYR A 265 -3.61 -10.49 13.37
N PRO A 266 -2.46 -10.31 14.03
CA PRO A 266 -2.25 -9.17 14.91
C PRO A 266 -2.11 -7.86 14.13
N THR A 267 -2.21 -6.74 14.82
CA THR A 267 -1.79 -5.43 14.28
C THR A 267 -0.26 -5.35 14.16
N MET A 268 0.25 -4.45 13.32
CA MET A 268 1.69 -4.27 13.12
C MET A 268 2.43 -4.00 14.44
N ALA A 269 3.54 -4.71 14.58
CA ALA A 269 4.50 -4.56 15.66
C ALA A 269 5.90 -4.84 15.11
N THR A 270 6.91 -4.61 15.94
CA THR A 270 8.27 -5.06 15.67
C THR A 270 8.83 -5.73 16.92
N ARG A 271 10.09 -6.15 16.83
CA ARG A 271 10.83 -6.63 18.00
C ARG A 271 11.09 -5.51 19.03
N ASN A 272 11.13 -4.26 18.61
CA ASN A 272 11.44 -3.11 19.48
C ASN A 272 10.19 -2.32 19.90
N VAL A 273 9.05 -2.54 19.22
CA VAL A 273 7.76 -1.92 19.53
C VAL A 273 6.69 -3.01 19.63
N PRO A 274 6.15 -3.30 20.82
CA PRO A 274 5.23 -4.42 21.03
C PRO A 274 3.92 -4.23 20.28
N MET A 275 3.17 -5.32 20.11
CA MET A 275 1.80 -5.28 19.59
C MET A 275 0.92 -4.37 20.44
N GLY A 276 -0.01 -3.67 19.78
CA GLY A 276 -0.92 -2.77 20.47
C GLY A 276 -1.79 -1.97 19.53
N CYS A 277 -2.43 -0.95 20.10
CA CYS A 277 -3.04 0.14 19.39
C CYS A 277 -2.18 1.40 19.48
N GLY A 278 -2.51 2.35 18.63
CA GLY A 278 -1.92 3.65 18.55
C GLY A 278 -0.57 3.70 17.87
N PHE A 279 -0.33 4.86 17.27
CA PHE A 279 0.92 5.23 16.62
C PHE A 279 1.10 6.74 16.73
N SER A 280 2.30 7.24 16.47
CA SER A 280 2.55 8.66 16.33
C SER A 280 3.24 8.97 15.01
N ILE A 281 3.12 10.21 14.57
CA ILE A 281 3.86 10.78 13.45
C ILE A 281 4.49 12.10 13.90
N MET A 282 5.64 12.44 13.35
CA MET A 282 6.35 13.68 13.67
C MET A 282 6.28 14.59 12.44
N LEU A 283 5.61 15.74 12.55
CA LEU A 283 5.57 16.74 11.47
C LEU A 283 6.04 18.08 12.02
N ASP A 284 7.06 18.66 11.38
CA ASP A 284 7.66 19.94 11.78
C ASP A 284 8.02 20.04 13.27
N GLY A 285 8.49 18.94 13.86
CA GLY A 285 8.85 18.85 15.27
C GLY A 285 7.67 18.73 16.24
N VAL A 286 6.45 18.60 15.72
CA VAL A 286 5.24 18.31 16.51
C VAL A 286 4.90 16.83 16.39
N GLU A 287 4.80 16.16 17.54
CA GLU A 287 4.32 14.78 17.61
C GLU A 287 2.79 14.76 17.61
N TYR A 288 2.21 14.09 16.63
CA TYR A 288 0.79 13.79 16.55
C TYR A 288 0.56 12.36 17.01
N ASN A 289 -0.10 12.19 18.16
CA ASN A 289 -0.32 10.90 18.78
C ASN A 289 -1.76 10.41 18.57
N TYR A 290 -1.90 9.23 17.99
CA TYR A 290 -3.17 8.56 17.71
C TYR A 290 -3.35 7.37 18.64
N SER A 291 -3.34 7.59 19.97
CA SER A 291 -3.22 6.53 21.00
C SER A 291 -4.22 5.36 20.93
N THR A 292 -5.36 5.59 20.29
CA THR A 292 -6.53 4.70 20.21
C THR A 292 -6.75 4.13 18.82
N SER A 293 -6.09 4.68 17.81
CA SER A 293 -6.23 4.24 16.42
C SER A 293 -5.59 2.87 16.18
N LYS A 294 -6.13 2.12 15.22
CA LYS A 294 -5.57 0.83 14.82
C LYS A 294 -4.25 1.04 14.07
N ARG A 295 -3.27 0.17 14.30
CA ARG A 295 -2.05 0.13 13.47
C ARG A 295 -2.30 -0.60 12.16
N ALA A 296 -1.37 -0.44 11.24
CA ALA A 296 -1.33 -1.14 9.96
C ALA A 296 -1.49 -2.68 10.05
N PRO A 297 -1.81 -3.33 8.91
CA PRO A 297 -1.67 -4.77 8.72
C PRO A 297 -0.29 -5.28 9.17
N PRO A 298 -0.14 -6.55 9.54
CA PRO A 298 1.06 -7.04 10.22
C PRO A 298 2.32 -7.08 9.34
N GLU A 299 2.23 -6.90 8.03
CA GLU A 299 3.34 -7.05 7.10
C GLU A 299 3.41 -5.83 6.16
N GLY A 300 4.57 -5.18 6.14
CA GLY A 300 4.81 -4.01 5.29
C GLY A 300 6.23 -3.96 4.75
N TYR A 301 6.42 -3.15 3.71
CA TYR A 301 7.69 -2.98 3.01
C TYR A 301 7.97 -1.51 2.76
N ALA A 302 9.20 -1.07 3.03
CA ALA A 302 9.71 0.22 2.58
C ALA A 302 10.71 -0.01 1.44
N THR A 303 10.67 0.83 0.41
CA THR A 303 11.44 0.67 -0.81
C THR A 303 12.08 1.98 -1.25
N ALA A 304 13.32 1.91 -1.74
CA ALA A 304 14.07 3.04 -2.23
C ALA A 304 14.70 2.67 -3.59
N GLY A 305 14.23 3.31 -4.66
CA GLY A 305 14.69 3.07 -6.04
C GLY A 305 14.45 1.64 -6.53
N TYR A 306 13.50 0.93 -5.93
CA TYR A 306 13.27 -0.48 -6.19
C TYR A 306 12.67 -0.71 -7.58
N VAL A 307 13.28 -1.61 -8.35
CA VAL A 307 12.78 -2.09 -9.64
C VAL A 307 12.72 -3.61 -9.61
N ALA A 308 11.62 -4.17 -10.10
CA ALA A 308 11.42 -5.59 -10.19
C ALA A 308 11.03 -6.01 -11.62
N PRO A 309 11.69 -7.03 -12.19
CA PRO A 309 11.21 -7.66 -13.41
C PRO A 309 9.84 -8.31 -13.17
N THR A 310 9.20 -8.82 -14.22
CA THR A 310 7.89 -9.46 -14.09
C THR A 310 7.88 -10.58 -13.05
N HIS A 311 6.93 -10.55 -12.12
CA HIS A 311 6.80 -11.53 -11.05
C HIS A 311 5.34 -11.68 -10.58
N TYR A 312 5.15 -12.65 -9.68
CA TYR A 312 3.95 -12.81 -8.88
C TYR A 312 4.38 -12.74 -7.42
N ASP A 313 3.52 -12.17 -6.59
CA ASP A 313 3.68 -12.19 -5.15
C ASP A 313 2.57 -13.08 -4.55
N PRO A 314 2.90 -14.30 -4.11
CA PRO A 314 1.93 -15.20 -3.50
C PRO A 314 1.37 -14.57 -2.21
N CYS A 315 0.17 -14.01 -2.28
CA CYS A 315 -0.50 -13.37 -1.16
C CYS A 315 -1.76 -14.13 -0.76
N TYR A 316 -2.03 -14.10 0.55
CA TYR A 316 -3.23 -14.67 1.14
C TYR A 316 -4.47 -13.79 0.93
N ILE A 317 -4.27 -12.47 0.90
CA ILE A 317 -5.32 -11.50 0.58
C ILE A 317 -5.32 -11.18 -0.93
N LYS A 318 -6.50 -10.80 -1.46
CA LYS A 318 -6.66 -10.45 -2.88
C LYS A 318 -5.91 -9.18 -3.26
N TRP A 319 -5.80 -8.21 -2.36
CA TRP A 319 -5.28 -6.88 -2.63
C TRP A 319 -3.99 -6.61 -1.87
N ALA A 320 -2.98 -6.11 -2.58
CA ALA A 320 -1.82 -5.46 -1.99
C ALA A 320 -1.90 -3.96 -2.28
N PHE A 321 -1.28 -3.16 -1.40
CA PHE A 321 -1.31 -1.72 -1.49
C PHE A 321 0.09 -1.15 -1.57
N THR A 322 0.27 -0.10 -2.37
CA THR A 322 1.54 0.64 -2.48
C THR A 322 1.27 2.13 -2.40
N TRP A 323 2.22 2.90 -1.85
CA TRP A 323 2.20 4.35 -1.84
C TRP A 323 3.56 4.90 -2.22
N THR A 324 3.63 5.65 -3.32
CA THR A 324 4.83 6.43 -3.66
C THR A 324 4.83 7.71 -2.85
N VAL A 325 5.69 7.79 -1.83
CA VAL A 325 5.75 8.91 -0.87
C VAL A 325 6.78 9.95 -1.26
N GLY A 326 7.76 9.59 -2.09
CA GLY A 326 8.81 10.48 -2.53
C GLY A 326 9.37 10.07 -3.88
N GLN A 327 10.01 11.01 -4.57
CA GLN A 327 10.63 10.77 -5.86
C GLN A 327 11.79 11.74 -6.08
N GLU A 328 12.93 11.20 -6.51
CA GLU A 328 14.05 11.98 -7.02
C GLU A 328 14.19 11.75 -8.52
N LEU A 329 14.30 12.84 -9.29
CA LEU A 329 14.45 12.80 -10.74
C LEU A 329 15.85 13.24 -11.12
N SER A 330 16.53 12.42 -11.92
CA SER A 330 17.78 12.82 -12.55
C SER A 330 17.53 13.90 -13.61
N GLN A 331 18.54 14.71 -13.92
CA GLN A 331 18.45 15.70 -15.01
C GLN A 331 18.03 15.08 -16.35
N LYS A 332 18.48 13.85 -16.63
CA LYS A 332 18.09 13.10 -17.84
C LYS A 332 16.61 12.76 -17.86
N SER A 333 16.00 12.50 -16.70
CA SER A 333 14.59 12.14 -16.55
C SER A 333 13.68 13.35 -16.75
N LEU A 334 14.10 14.55 -16.35
CA LEU A 334 13.33 15.79 -16.57
C LEU A 334 13.07 16.08 -18.05
N SER A 335 13.94 15.61 -18.94
CA SER A 335 13.82 15.78 -20.40
C SER A 335 13.11 14.64 -21.13
N SER A 336 12.71 13.56 -20.45
CA SER A 336 12.11 12.38 -21.06
C SER A 336 10.63 12.23 -20.67
N PRO A 337 9.70 11.99 -21.62
CA PRO A 337 8.32 11.65 -21.29
C PRO A 337 8.19 10.27 -20.60
N ASN A 338 9.23 9.44 -20.69
CA ASN A 338 9.31 8.14 -20.04
C ASN A 338 10.38 8.23 -18.95
N THR A 339 9.91 8.53 -17.75
CA THR A 339 10.75 8.71 -16.58
C THR A 339 11.15 7.38 -15.95
N GLY A 340 10.43 6.28 -16.23
CA GLY A 340 10.71 4.96 -15.67
C GLY A 340 10.13 4.76 -14.26
N SER A 341 10.50 3.65 -13.61
CA SER A 341 10.01 3.27 -12.27
C SER A 341 8.48 3.23 -12.14
N SER A 342 7.77 2.98 -13.24
CA SER A 342 6.32 2.87 -13.32
C SER A 342 5.86 1.46 -12.96
N PHE A 343 4.70 1.34 -12.33
CA PHE A 343 4.09 0.02 -12.09
C PHE A 343 3.44 -0.51 -13.36
N VAL A 344 3.50 -1.82 -13.57
CA VAL A 344 2.87 -2.49 -14.73
C VAL A 344 2.06 -3.70 -14.27
N ASP A 345 0.78 -3.76 -14.67
CA ASP A 345 -0.02 -4.99 -14.65
C ASP A 345 -0.08 -5.57 -16.07
N LEU A 346 0.50 -6.75 -16.26
CA LEU A 346 0.67 -7.37 -17.57
C LEU A 346 -0.63 -8.01 -18.06
N GLY A 347 -1.49 -8.45 -17.14
CA GLY A 347 -2.79 -9.03 -17.48
C GLY A 347 -3.78 -7.96 -17.94
N LEU A 348 -3.77 -6.79 -17.31
CA LEU A 348 -4.58 -5.63 -17.75
C LEU A 348 -3.93 -4.87 -18.90
N ARG A 349 -2.62 -5.09 -19.12
CA ARG A 349 -1.76 -4.24 -19.94
C ARG A 349 -1.94 -2.78 -19.56
N VAL A 350 -1.68 -2.48 -18.29
CA VAL A 350 -1.76 -1.11 -17.74
C VAL A 350 -0.40 -0.73 -17.21
N VAL A 351 0.06 0.46 -17.59
CA VAL A 351 1.22 1.13 -17.00
C VAL A 351 0.71 2.28 -16.15
N VAL A 352 1.03 2.27 -14.86
CA VAL A 352 0.76 3.39 -13.96
C VAL A 352 2.03 4.21 -13.86
N LYS A 353 2.06 5.35 -14.55
CA LYS A 353 3.21 6.25 -14.54
C LYS A 353 3.55 6.66 -13.12
N SER A 354 4.81 6.56 -12.75
CA SER A 354 5.26 6.91 -11.41
C SER A 354 5.01 8.39 -11.10
N SER A 355 4.52 8.68 -9.90
CA SER A 355 4.37 10.03 -9.36
C SER A 355 4.28 9.98 -7.83
N VAL A 356 4.81 11.00 -7.16
CA VAL A 356 4.61 11.22 -5.72
C VAL A 356 3.11 11.33 -5.41
N GLY A 357 2.70 10.85 -4.24
CA GLY A 357 1.32 10.86 -3.78
C GLY A 357 0.43 9.85 -4.49
N THR A 358 1.01 8.81 -5.09
CA THR A 358 0.24 7.76 -5.77
C THR A 358 0.01 6.59 -4.82
N ILE A 359 -1.24 6.31 -4.49
CA ILE A 359 -1.64 5.08 -3.80
C ILE A 359 -2.29 4.13 -4.79
N MET A 360 -1.93 2.85 -4.75
CA MET A 360 -2.53 1.82 -5.61
C MET A 360 -2.98 0.62 -4.80
N ALA A 361 -4.10 0.02 -5.20
CA ALA A 361 -4.52 -1.32 -4.81
C ALA A 361 -4.52 -2.22 -6.04
N PHE A 362 -3.71 -3.28 -6.01
CA PHE A 362 -3.54 -4.21 -7.13
C PHE A 362 -3.60 -5.67 -6.64
N GLN A 363 -3.77 -6.61 -7.56
CA GLN A 363 -3.81 -8.04 -7.26
C GLN A 363 -2.41 -8.65 -7.36
N PRO A 364 -1.70 -8.90 -6.23
CA PRO A 364 -0.30 -9.35 -6.23
C PRO A 364 -0.09 -10.74 -6.84
N ASN A 365 -1.14 -11.57 -6.86
CA ASN A 365 -1.13 -12.89 -7.46
C ASN A 365 -1.23 -12.87 -9.01
N GLU A 366 -1.41 -11.70 -9.62
CA GLU A 366 -1.36 -11.51 -11.07
C GLU A 366 -0.01 -10.95 -11.53
N LEU A 367 0.34 -11.16 -12.80
CA LEU A 367 1.70 -10.87 -13.28
C LEU A 367 1.91 -9.36 -13.35
N HIS A 368 2.88 -8.86 -12.60
CA HIS A 368 3.16 -7.44 -12.51
C HIS A 368 4.67 -7.18 -12.35
N GLY A 369 5.07 -5.91 -12.36
CA GLY A 369 6.43 -5.50 -12.07
C GLY A 369 6.59 -3.99 -12.12
N THR A 370 7.84 -3.53 -12.15
CA THR A 370 8.19 -2.11 -12.21
C THR A 370 9.13 -1.89 -13.39
N THR A 371 8.87 -0.84 -14.18
CA THR A 371 9.73 -0.49 -15.31
C THR A 371 11.11 -0.05 -14.83
N GLU A 372 12.12 -0.22 -15.69
CA GLU A 372 13.46 0.28 -15.44
C GLU A 372 13.45 1.77 -15.09
N ARG A 373 14.37 2.15 -14.19
CA ARG A 373 14.30 3.45 -13.54
C ARG A 373 14.47 4.65 -14.46
N HIS A 374 15.22 4.53 -15.57
CA HIS A 374 15.61 5.63 -16.47
C HIS A 374 15.91 7.00 -15.79
N GLY A 375 16.49 6.95 -14.58
CA GLY A 375 16.87 8.11 -13.77
C GLY A 375 15.83 8.61 -12.75
N THR A 376 14.72 7.90 -12.57
CA THR A 376 13.71 8.14 -11.53
C THR A 376 13.93 7.22 -10.34
N PHE A 377 14.05 7.80 -9.15
CA PHE A 377 14.27 7.07 -7.91
C PHE A 377 13.07 7.27 -6.99
N ASN A 378 12.23 6.25 -6.84
CA ASN A 378 11.03 6.33 -6.01
C ASN A 378 11.28 5.88 -4.57
N TYR A 379 10.58 6.52 -3.64
CA TYR A 379 10.43 6.07 -2.27
C TYR A 379 9.01 5.57 -2.06
N GLY A 380 8.88 4.33 -1.61
CA GLY A 380 7.60 3.65 -1.55
C GLY A 380 7.36 2.91 -0.24
N LEU A 381 6.11 2.95 0.21
CA LEU A 381 5.57 2.05 1.24
C LEU A 381 4.68 0.99 0.57
N SER A 382 4.61 -0.20 1.14
CA SER A 382 3.69 -1.23 0.68
C SER A 382 3.14 -2.05 1.84
N LEU A 383 1.87 -2.44 1.74
CA LEU A 383 1.17 -3.31 2.67
C LEU A 383 0.66 -4.54 1.92
N THR A 384 0.92 -5.72 2.47
CA THR A 384 0.52 -6.99 1.87
C THR A 384 0.31 -8.03 2.96
N SER A 385 -0.08 -9.25 2.59
CA SER A 385 -0.11 -10.40 3.49
C SER A 385 0.30 -11.62 2.72
N THR A 386 1.57 -11.99 2.82
CA THR A 386 2.16 -13.07 2.05
C THR A 386 1.61 -14.41 2.49
N LYS A 387 1.46 -15.32 1.51
CA LYS A 387 1.01 -16.68 1.78
C LYS A 387 1.95 -17.42 2.72
N CYS A 388 3.26 -17.17 2.65
CA CYS A 388 4.22 -17.83 3.53
C CYS A 388 4.04 -17.45 5.01
N VAL A 389 3.75 -16.18 5.31
CA VAL A 389 3.43 -15.73 6.67
C VAL A 389 2.12 -16.37 7.13
N ARG A 390 1.09 -16.43 6.28
CA ARG A 390 -0.17 -17.14 6.63
C ARG A 390 0.05 -18.62 6.92
N ASP A 391 0.77 -19.31 6.04
CA ASP A 391 1.02 -20.74 6.17
C ASP A 391 1.85 -21.03 7.44
N GLY A 392 2.80 -20.14 7.80
CA GLY A 392 3.53 -20.21 9.06
C GLY A 392 2.62 -20.01 10.29
N TYR A 393 1.70 -19.05 10.21
CA TYR A 393 0.71 -18.78 11.25
C TYR A 393 -0.19 -19.99 11.49
N LEU A 394 -0.77 -20.55 10.44
CA LEU A 394 -1.68 -21.71 10.51
C LEU A 394 -0.98 -22.95 11.09
N LYS A 395 0.27 -23.21 10.70
CA LYS A 395 1.04 -24.33 11.26
C LYS A 395 1.22 -24.24 12.77
N LEU A 396 1.42 -23.03 13.31
CA LEU A 396 1.51 -22.83 14.76
C LEU A 396 0.15 -23.08 15.42
N GLU A 397 -0.94 -22.57 14.85
CA GLU A 397 -2.30 -22.82 15.36
C GLU A 397 -2.65 -24.32 15.36
N GLU A 398 -2.36 -25.03 14.27
CA GLU A 398 -2.54 -26.49 14.14
C GLU A 398 -1.70 -27.28 15.16
N SER A 399 -0.58 -26.72 15.60
CA SER A 399 0.27 -27.29 16.65
C SER A 399 -0.21 -26.95 18.08
N GLY A 400 -1.36 -26.29 18.21
CA GLY A 400 -1.93 -25.87 19.50
C GLY A 400 -1.24 -24.64 20.12
N VAL A 401 -0.38 -23.94 19.37
CA VAL A 401 0.31 -22.74 19.85
C VAL A 401 -0.63 -21.54 19.75
N ASN A 402 -0.81 -20.83 20.87
CA ASN A 402 -1.41 -19.51 20.83
C ASN A 402 -0.43 -18.53 20.17
N VAL A 403 -0.62 -18.25 18.88
CA VAL A 403 0.35 -17.49 18.08
C VAL A 403 0.56 -16.07 18.62
N ARG A 404 -0.46 -15.45 19.22
CA ARG A 404 -0.29 -14.11 19.83
C ARG A 404 0.64 -14.15 21.03
N GLN A 405 0.42 -15.09 21.96
CA GLN A 405 1.32 -15.28 23.10
C GLN A 405 2.72 -15.70 22.66
N TYR A 406 2.83 -16.52 21.62
CA TYR A 406 4.12 -16.89 21.01
C TYR A 406 4.87 -15.66 20.50
N LEU A 407 4.20 -14.77 19.77
CA LEU A 407 4.79 -13.54 19.24
C LEU A 407 5.17 -12.52 20.33
N GLU A 408 4.53 -12.57 21.51
CA GLU A 408 4.90 -11.76 22.69
C GLU A 408 6.07 -12.37 23.47
N GLY A 409 6.12 -13.70 23.55
CA GLY A 409 7.08 -14.45 24.35
C GLY A 409 8.38 -14.82 23.63
N THR A 410 8.49 -14.57 22.33
CA THR A 410 9.72 -14.86 21.57
C THR A 410 10.84 -13.92 22.06
N PRO A 411 11.86 -14.41 22.81
CA PRO A 411 12.88 -13.56 23.38
C PRO A 411 13.69 -12.87 22.29
N SER A 412 14.14 -11.65 22.59
CA SER A 412 15.06 -10.89 21.75
C SER A 412 16.40 -11.64 21.62
#